data_AF-A0A7X9AQ57-F1
#
_entry.id   AF-A0A7X9AQ57-F1
#
_cell.length_a   1.000
_cell.length_b   1.000
_cell.length_c   1.000
_cell.angle_alpha   90.00
_cell.angle_beta   90.00
_cell.angle_gamma   90.00
#
_symmetry.space_group_name_H-M   'P 1'
#
loop_
_entity.id
_entity.type
_entity.pdbx_description
1 polymer ?
#
loop_
_entity_poly.entity_id
_entity_poly.type
_entity_poly.pdbx_seq_one_letter_code
_entity_poly.pdbx_strand_id
1 'polypeptide(L)'
;MLPSAGVLMRTIIAGSRSIHDYEALCLAVQESGFEISLVISGAAGGVDALGERYALEHNLPIERFPAEWNRYGRAAGPMRNRIMAQHAEALIALMHPTSPGTKNMIKNAHQAGLKVYAKIIPAGN
;
A
#
# COMPACT_ATOMS: atom_id res chain seq x y z
N MET A 1 10.60 -25.38 18.27
CA MET A 1 9.79 -24.16 18.52
C MET A 1 9.22 -23.75 17.18
N LEU A 2 7.96 -24.08 16.91
CA LEU A 2 7.30 -23.63 15.69
C LEU A 2 7.06 -22.12 15.83
N PRO A 3 7.34 -21.29 14.82
CA PRO A 3 6.95 -19.88 14.87
C PRO A 3 5.44 -19.84 15.13
N SER A 4 5.00 -19.01 16.08
CA SER A 4 3.56 -18.78 16.28
C SER A 4 3.00 -18.37 14.93
N ALA A 5 1.98 -19.06 14.43
CA ALA A 5 1.34 -18.72 13.17
C ALA A 5 1.00 -17.22 13.20
N GLY A 6 1.75 -16.42 12.44
CA GLY A 6 1.49 -15.00 12.31
C GLY A 6 0.08 -14.84 11.77
N VAL A 7 -0.69 -13.91 12.34
CA VAL A 7 -2.00 -13.57 11.78
C VAL A 7 -1.75 -13.00 10.38
N LEU A 8 -2.20 -13.72 9.35
CA LEU A 8 -2.07 -13.27 7.96
C LEU A 8 -2.93 -12.02 7.73
N MET A 9 -2.41 -11.03 7.01
CA MET A 9 -3.03 -9.71 6.88
C MET A 9 -3.36 -9.35 5.43
N ARG A 10 -4.58 -8.88 5.20
CA ARG A 10 -4.96 -8.15 3.99
C ARG A 10 -4.29 -6.79 4.02
N THR A 11 -3.30 -6.62 3.15
CA THR A 11 -2.33 -5.52 3.25
C THR A 11 -2.43 -4.60 2.05
N ILE A 12 -2.63 -3.31 2.32
CA ILE A 12 -2.52 -2.28 1.30
C ILE A 12 -1.04 -2.05 1.02
N ILE A 13 -0.64 -2.11 -0.24
CA ILE A 13 0.65 -1.63 -0.70
C ILE A 13 0.38 -0.42 -1.60
N ALA A 14 0.74 0.77 -1.11
CA ALA A 14 0.42 2.02 -1.79
C ALA A 14 1.51 3.07 -1.55
N GLY A 15 1.59 4.09 -2.40
CA GLY A 15 2.64 5.07 -2.23
C GLY A 15 2.76 6.12 -3.32
N SER A 16 3.94 6.73 -3.40
CA SER A 16 4.19 7.75 -4.43
C SER A 16 4.15 7.13 -5.83
N ARG A 17 3.52 7.83 -6.78
CA ARG A 17 3.50 7.43 -8.19
C ARG A 17 4.87 7.56 -8.87
N SER A 18 5.81 8.27 -8.24
CA SER A 18 7.18 8.47 -8.75
C SER A 18 8.17 7.42 -8.28
N ILE A 19 7.83 6.61 -7.26
CA ILE A 19 8.73 5.58 -6.73
C ILE A 19 8.55 4.31 -7.55
N HIS A 20 9.63 3.86 -8.19
CA HIS A 20 9.69 2.65 -9.02
C HIS A 20 10.75 1.65 -8.52
N ASP A 21 11.20 1.84 -7.27
CA ASP A 21 12.21 1.00 -6.62
C ASP A 21 11.56 -0.22 -5.99
N TYR A 22 11.64 -1.36 -6.69
CA TYR A 22 11.07 -2.62 -6.24
C TYR A 22 11.83 -3.22 -5.06
N GLU A 23 13.15 -3.06 -5.01
CA GLU A 23 13.96 -3.57 -3.91
C GLU A 23 13.61 -2.85 -2.60
N ALA A 24 13.40 -1.54 -2.65
CA ALA A 24 12.91 -0.78 -1.51
C ALA A 24 11.54 -1.26 -1.03
N LEU A 25 10.65 -1.69 -1.95
CA LEU A 25 9.37 -2.29 -1.56
C LEU A 25 9.59 -3.63 -0.86
N CYS A 26 10.39 -4.54 -1.42
CA CYS A 26 10.68 -5.83 -0.80
C CYS A 26 11.27 -5.68 0.60
N LEU A 27 12.21 -4.73 0.77
CA LEU A 27 12.76 -4.38 2.08
C LEU A 27 11.70 -3.86 3.04
N ALA A 28 10.80 -2.97 2.58
CA ALA A 28 9.71 -2.47 3.41
C ALA A 28 8.74 -3.58 3.84
N VAL A 29 8.44 -4.54 2.96
CA VAL A 29 7.63 -5.72 3.30
C VAL A 29 8.33 -6.54 4.38
N GLN A 30 9.62 -6.84 4.21
CA GLN A 30 10.39 -7.57 5.21
C GLN A 30 10.45 -6.82 6.56
N GLU A 31 10.77 -5.53 6.54
CA GLU A 31 10.89 -4.69 7.74
C GLU A 31 9.55 -4.49 8.46
N SER A 32 8.43 -4.56 7.75
CA SER A 32 7.10 -4.49 8.36
C SER A 32 6.80 -5.67 9.27
N GLY A 33 7.40 -6.83 9.00
CA GLY A 33 7.09 -8.10 9.67
C GLY A 33 5.65 -8.57 9.47
N PHE A 34 4.95 -8.06 8.45
CA PHE A 34 3.60 -8.48 8.12
C PHE A 34 3.64 -9.77 7.29
N GLU A 35 2.89 -10.77 7.73
CA GLU A 35 2.58 -11.94 6.92
C GLU A 35 1.38 -11.59 6.03
N ILE A 36 1.58 -11.47 4.71
CA ILE A 36 0.57 -10.96 3.79
C ILE A 36 -0.27 -12.12 3.22
N SER A 37 -1.61 -12.08 3.38
CA SER A 37 -2.53 -13.03 2.74
C SER A 37 -3.08 -12.55 1.40
N LEU A 38 -3.17 -11.24 1.21
CA LEU A 38 -3.75 -10.60 0.03
C LEU A 38 -3.23 -9.16 -0.07
N VAL A 39 -2.90 -8.73 -1.29
CA VAL A 39 -2.50 -7.34 -1.56
C VAL A 39 -3.70 -6.53 -2.04
N ILE A 40 -3.92 -5.39 -1.41
CA ILE A 40 -4.89 -4.38 -1.82
C ILE A 40 -4.15 -3.24 -2.55
N SER A 41 -4.50 -3.04 -3.81
CA SER A 41 -3.90 -2.03 -4.69
C SER A 41 -4.92 -0.98 -5.10
N GLY A 42 -4.47 0.26 -5.30
CA GLY A 42 -5.27 1.31 -5.93
C GLY A 42 -5.23 1.34 -7.45
N ALA A 43 -4.57 0.37 -8.08
CA ALA A 43 -4.35 0.30 -9.52
C ALA A 43 -3.78 1.62 -10.10
N ALA A 44 -2.82 2.22 -9.40
CA ALA A 44 -2.08 3.40 -9.85
C ALA A 44 -0.65 3.02 -10.27
N GLY A 45 0.04 3.93 -10.96
CA GLY A 45 1.47 3.79 -11.21
C GLY A 45 2.33 3.95 -9.93
N GLY A 46 3.63 3.67 -10.05
CA GLY A 46 4.57 3.70 -8.93
C GLY A 46 4.31 2.57 -7.93
N VAL A 47 4.25 2.88 -6.64
CA VAL A 47 4.21 1.87 -5.57
C VAL A 47 3.00 0.93 -5.66
N ASP A 48 1.83 1.39 -6.08
CA ASP A 48 0.67 0.51 -6.28
C ASP A 48 1.00 -0.59 -7.33
N ALA A 49 1.64 -0.23 -8.44
CA ALA A 49 2.09 -1.20 -9.45
C ALA A 49 3.20 -2.13 -8.94
N LEU A 50 4.11 -1.63 -8.09
CA LEU A 50 5.11 -2.47 -7.41
C LEU A 50 4.45 -3.46 -6.44
N GLY A 51 3.40 -3.06 -5.73
CA GLY A 51 2.62 -3.94 -4.86
C GLY A 51 1.91 -5.05 -5.64
N GLU A 52 1.34 -4.73 -6.80
CA GLU A 52 0.76 -5.74 -7.68
C GLU A 52 1.82 -6.71 -8.20
N ARG A 53 3.01 -6.20 -8.58
CA ARG A 53 4.15 -7.05 -8.95
C ARG A 53 4.55 -7.99 -7.81
N TYR A 54 4.69 -7.45 -6.59
CA TYR A 54 5.03 -8.24 -5.40
C TYR A 54 4.04 -9.38 -5.19
N ALA A 55 2.74 -9.08 -5.28
CA ALA A 55 1.72 -10.10 -5.14
C ALA A 55 1.83 -11.21 -6.20
N LEU A 56 2.06 -10.85 -7.46
CA LEU A 56 2.24 -11.83 -8.54
C LEU A 56 3.47 -12.73 -8.32
N GLU A 57 4.62 -12.15 -7.97
CA GLU A 57 5.86 -12.91 -7.74
C GLU A 57 5.75 -13.85 -6.53
N HIS A 58 4.94 -13.49 -5.52
CA HIS A 58 4.72 -14.29 -4.32
C HIS A 58 3.44 -15.14 -4.35
N ASN A 59 2.76 -15.25 -5.50
CA ASN A 59 1.50 -16.00 -5.67
C ASN A 59 0.39 -15.56 -4.69
N LEU A 60 0.34 -14.28 -4.35
CA LEU A 60 -0.69 -13.69 -3.49
C LEU A 60 -1.88 -13.18 -4.33
N PRO A 61 -3.12 -13.36 -3.85
CA PRO A 61 -4.28 -12.69 -4.42
C PRO A 61 -4.14 -11.15 -4.42
N ILE A 62 -4.76 -10.51 -5.42
CA ILE A 62 -4.76 -9.05 -5.57
C ILE A 62 -6.21 -8.56 -5.66
N GLU A 63 -6.56 -7.58 -4.83
CA GLU A 63 -7.80 -6.82 -4.94
C GLU A 63 -7.48 -5.39 -5.38
N ARG A 64 -8.07 -4.96 -6.51
CA ARG A 64 -7.79 -3.66 -7.13
C ARG A 64 -8.94 -2.69 -6.93
N PHE A 65 -8.62 -1.49 -6.47
CA PHE A 65 -9.54 -0.38 -6.28
C PHE A 65 -9.12 0.79 -7.17
N PRO A 66 -9.38 0.76 -8.49
CA PRO A 66 -9.10 1.89 -9.37
C PRO A 66 -9.94 3.10 -8.96
N ALA A 67 -9.35 4.30 -8.99
CA ALA A 67 -10.08 5.53 -8.71
C ALA A 67 -10.94 5.96 -9.92
N GLU A 68 -12.22 6.25 -9.66
CA GLU A 68 -13.19 6.73 -10.67
C GLU A 68 -12.98 8.22 -11.03
N TRP A 69 -11.84 8.57 -11.62
CA TRP A 69 -11.47 9.95 -11.94
C TRP A 69 -12.50 10.65 -12.84
N ASN A 70 -13.08 9.93 -13.81
CA ASN A 70 -14.08 10.48 -14.74
C ASN A 70 -15.37 10.91 -14.02
N ARG A 71 -15.70 10.26 -12.91
CA ARG A 71 -16.94 10.52 -12.16
C ARG A 71 -16.77 11.56 -11.07
N TYR A 72 -15.64 11.54 -10.36
CA TYR A 72 -15.46 12.34 -9.15
C TYR A 72 -14.27 13.31 -9.19
N GLY A 73 -13.56 13.36 -10.30
CA GLY A 73 -12.39 14.22 -10.47
C GLY A 73 -11.38 14.03 -9.34
N ARG A 74 -10.90 15.14 -8.77
CA ARG A 74 -9.86 15.14 -7.73
C ARG A 74 -10.25 14.39 -6.44
N ALA A 75 -11.54 14.23 -6.17
CA ALA A 75 -12.02 13.50 -5.00
C ALA A 75 -11.91 11.98 -5.13
N ALA A 76 -11.80 11.45 -6.37
CA ALA A 76 -11.77 10.01 -6.63
C ALA A 76 -10.66 9.28 -5.86
N GLY A 77 -9.45 9.85 -5.83
CA GLY A 77 -8.31 9.27 -5.11
C GLY A 77 -8.56 9.15 -3.60
N PRO A 78 -8.86 10.25 -2.88
CA PRO A 78 -9.18 10.19 -1.45
C PRO A 78 -10.35 9.26 -1.09
N MET A 79 -11.40 9.21 -1.92
CA MET A 79 -12.53 8.30 -1.69
C MET A 79 -12.10 6.84 -1.82
N ARG A 80 -11.35 6.50 -2.88
CA ARG A 80 -10.75 5.19 -3.06
C ARG A 80 -9.86 4.80 -1.88
N ASN A 81 -9.02 5.72 -1.38
CA ASN A 81 -8.15 5.47 -0.23
C ASN A 81 -8.95 5.09 1.03
N ARG A 82 -10.07 5.77 1.26
CA ARG A 82 -10.98 5.44 2.38
C ARG A 82 -11.58 4.05 2.23
N ILE A 83 -12.02 3.70 1.02
CA ILE A 83 -12.60 2.37 0.73
C ILE A 83 -11.55 1.28 0.96
N MET A 84 -10.35 1.41 0.40
CA MET A 84 -9.28 0.42 0.64
C MET A 84 -8.99 0.25 2.14
N ALA A 85 -8.92 1.34 2.91
CA ALA A 85 -8.68 1.27 4.35
C ALA A 85 -9.76 0.49 5.10
N GLN A 86 -11.03 0.57 4.68
CA GLN A 86 -12.12 -0.22 5.27
C GLN A 86 -12.01 -1.72 4.96
N HIS A 87 -11.26 -2.07 3.92
CA HIS A 87 -11.07 -3.44 3.47
C HIS A 87 -9.72 -4.01 3.88
N ALA A 88 -8.91 -3.36 4.72
CA ALA A 88 -7.58 -3.88 5.04
C ALA A 88 -7.29 -3.96 6.53
N GLU A 89 -6.25 -4.71 6.87
CA GLU A 89 -5.76 -4.90 8.24
C GLU A 89 -4.41 -4.21 8.43
N ALA A 90 -3.67 -4.00 7.32
CA ALA A 90 -2.37 -3.36 7.32
C ALA A 90 -2.15 -2.45 6.11
N LEU A 91 -1.22 -1.50 6.24
CA LEU A 91 -0.70 -0.63 5.18
C LEU A 91 0.83 -0.67 5.20
N ILE A 92 1.43 -0.93 4.04
CA ILE A 92 2.84 -0.66 3.74
C ILE A 92 2.88 0.51 2.76
N ALA A 93 3.49 1.62 3.20
CA ALA A 93 3.55 2.87 2.44
C ALA A 93 4.98 3.26 2.07
N LEU A 94 5.27 3.40 0.77
CA LEU A 94 6.51 4.02 0.29
C LEU A 94 6.22 5.45 -0.17
N MET A 95 6.93 6.43 0.38
CA MET A 95 6.62 7.83 0.10
C MET A 95 7.83 8.75 0.06
N HIS A 96 7.71 9.84 -0.69
CA HIS A 96 8.54 11.01 -0.46
C HIS A 96 7.94 11.85 0.68
N PRO A 97 8.74 12.72 1.32
CA PRO A 97 8.23 13.62 2.37
C PRO A 97 7.06 14.49 1.92
N THR A 98 6.96 14.79 0.62
CA THR A 98 5.93 15.68 0.06
C THR A 98 4.71 14.97 -0.52
N SER A 99 4.64 13.63 -0.56
CA SER A 99 3.57 12.88 -1.26
C SER A 99 2.16 13.07 -0.62
N PRO A 100 1.28 13.96 -1.13
CA PRO A 100 0.03 14.30 -0.44
C PRO A 100 -0.99 13.15 -0.51
N GLY A 101 -1.01 12.42 -1.63
CA GLY A 101 -1.85 11.24 -1.81
C GLY A 101 -1.50 10.13 -0.80
N THR A 102 -0.22 9.86 -0.59
CA THR A 102 0.21 8.85 0.39
C THR A 102 -0.07 9.28 1.82
N LYS A 103 0.13 10.56 2.16
CA LYS A 103 -0.28 11.12 3.47
C LYS A 103 -1.78 10.93 3.71
N ASN A 104 -2.61 11.15 2.69
CA ASN A 104 -4.04 10.90 2.78
C ASN A 104 -4.34 9.42 3.01
N MET A 105 -3.64 8.49 2.35
CA MET A 105 -3.80 7.05 2.58
C MET A 105 -3.43 6.65 4.01
N ILE A 106 -2.26 7.08 4.50
CA ILE A 106 -1.80 6.83 5.88
C ILE A 106 -2.82 7.36 6.91
N LYS A 107 -3.36 8.56 6.69
CA LYS A 107 -4.41 9.12 7.55
C LYS A 107 -5.65 8.21 7.59
N ASN A 108 -6.15 7.74 6.45
CA ASN A 108 -7.30 6.83 6.42
C ASN A 108 -6.99 5.49 7.09
N ALA A 109 -5.78 4.96 6.92
CA ALA A 109 -5.34 3.72 7.58
C ALA A 109 -5.36 3.84 9.11
N HIS A 110 -4.79 4.92 9.66
CA HIS A 110 -4.87 5.17 11.10
C HIS A 110 -6.31 5.35 11.60
N GLN A 111 -7.15 6.05 10.84
CA GLN A 111 -8.57 6.24 11.20
C GLN A 111 -9.37 4.92 11.20
N ALA A 112 -8.97 3.96 10.37
CA ALA A 112 -9.58 2.63 10.31
C ALA A 112 -8.89 1.59 11.24
N GLY A 113 -7.87 1.98 12.01
CA GLY A 113 -7.21 1.11 12.97
C GLY A 113 -6.22 0.11 12.36
N LEU A 114 -5.72 0.36 11.16
CA LEU A 114 -4.77 -0.53 10.48
C LEU A 114 -3.39 -0.47 11.15
N LYS A 115 -2.66 -1.58 11.05
CA LYS A 115 -1.20 -1.56 11.27
C LYS A 115 -0.54 -0.80 10.13
N VAL A 116 0.34 0.15 10.43
CA VAL A 116 0.97 1.00 9.41
C VAL A 116 2.48 0.88 9.49
N TYR A 117 3.10 0.50 8.37
CA TYR A 117 4.52 0.63 8.12
C TYR A 117 4.74 1.65 7.01
N ALA A 118 5.56 2.67 7.24
CA ALA A 118 5.84 3.72 6.26
C ALA A 118 7.34 3.93 6.10
N LYS A 119 7.83 3.84 4.85
CA LYS A 119 9.23 4.06 4.48
C LYS A 119 9.35 5.31 3.63
N ILE A 120 10.18 6.25 4.10
CA ILE A 120 10.52 7.43 3.33
C ILE A 120 11.61 7.03 2.34
N ILE A 121 11.34 7.24 1.05
CA ILE A 121 12.32 7.09 -0.03
C ILE A 121 12.83 8.49 -0.36
N PRO A 122 14.12 8.79 -0.14
CA PRO A 122 14.72 10.03 -0.59
C PRO A 122 14.50 10.21 -2.10
N ALA A 123 14.30 11.44 -2.56
CA ALA A 123 14.40 11.68 -3.99
C ALA A 123 15.84 11.33 -4.41
N GLY A 124 16.00 10.48 -5.42
CA GLY A 124 17.31 10.24 -6.02
C GLY A 124 17.86 11.56 -6.56
N ASN A 125 19.17 11.79 -6.35
CA ASN A 125 19.91 12.81 -7.07
C ASN A 125 20.03 12.46 -8.55
#